data_AF-A0A6J7EQC0-F1
#
_entry.id   AF-A0A6J7EQC0-F1
#
_cell.length_a   1.000
_cell.length_b   1.000
_cell.length_c   1.000
_cell.angle_alpha   90.00
_cell.angle_beta   90.00
_cell.angle_gamma   90.00
#
_symmetry.space_group_name_H-M   'P 1'
#
loop_
_entity.id
_entity.type
_entity.pdbx_description
1 polymer ?
#
loop_
_entity_poly.entity_id
_entity_poly.type
_entity_poly.pdbx_seq_one_letter_code
_entity_poly.pdbx_strand_id
1 'polypeptide(L)'
;MGGAVAIVMLTTISTQSPLYADSIAHPSASPTPETFKGTIEQFKAARDIYMEELRIRSQQIKMINIAFRNAIEKTSMDYRNAMALAKNLDQRTLVASQRKAAVAAAIVARDSAIAALGAEPTPPPEPQKMKKAPGKSKNR
;
A
#
# COMPACT_ATOMS: atom_id res chain seq x y z
N MET A 1 19.68 52.87 2.20
CA MET A 1 19.90 53.25 0.79
C MET A 1 19.82 51.98 -0.01
N GLY A 2 18.65 51.66 -0.56
CA GLY A 2 18.25 52.00 -1.92
C GLY A 2 18.70 50.82 -2.81
N GLY A 3 17.86 49.99 -3.41
CA GLY A 3 16.46 50.12 -3.80
C GLY A 3 16.38 49.64 -5.25
N ALA A 4 15.62 48.58 -5.52
CA ALA A 4 15.01 48.31 -6.83
C ALA A 4 13.97 47.19 -6.65
N VAL A 5 12.73 47.62 -6.42
CA VAL A 5 11.50 46.83 -6.54
C VAL A 5 10.92 47.15 -7.93
N ALA A 6 10.57 46.13 -8.70
CA ALA A 6 9.71 46.23 -9.88
C ALA A 6 8.87 44.94 -9.97
N ILE A 7 7.62 44.97 -9.49
CA ILE A 7 6.37 45.17 -10.28
C ILE A 7 6.11 43.97 -11.19
N VAL A 8 5.40 42.94 -10.71
CA VAL A 8 3.94 42.74 -10.82
C VAL A 8 3.43 42.80 -12.26
N MET A 9 3.06 41.65 -12.81
CA MET A 9 1.99 41.54 -13.79
C MET A 9 0.99 40.48 -13.33
N LEU A 10 -0.11 41.02 -12.81
CA LEU A 10 -1.35 40.35 -12.47
C LEU A 10 -2.15 40.15 -13.76
N THR A 11 -2.41 38.92 -14.17
CA THR A 11 -3.38 38.63 -15.25
C THR A 11 -4.50 37.74 -14.74
N THR A 12 -5.55 38.44 -14.31
CA THR A 12 -6.99 38.14 -14.35
C THR A 12 -7.44 36.70 -14.67
N ILE A 13 -8.17 36.13 -13.71
CA ILE A 13 -9.09 35.00 -13.84
C ILE A 13 -10.18 35.34 -14.86
N SER A 14 -10.42 34.46 -15.82
CA SER A 14 -11.62 34.47 -16.65
C SER A 14 -12.36 33.14 -16.50
N THR A 15 -13.49 33.21 -15.78
CA THR A 15 -14.55 32.21 -15.79
C THR A 15 -15.34 32.36 -17.08
N GLN A 16 -15.42 31.31 -17.91
CA GLN A 16 -16.52 31.11 -18.84
C GLN A 16 -16.56 29.66 -19.31
N SER A 17 -17.55 28.92 -18.81
CA SER A 17 -18.07 27.73 -19.48
C SER A 17 -18.94 28.19 -20.64
N PRO A 18 -18.83 27.51 -21.80
CA PRO A 18 -20.04 27.16 -22.51
C PRO A 18 -20.15 25.65 -22.64
N LEU A 19 -21.23 25.14 -22.06
CA LEU A 19 -21.91 23.95 -22.54
C LEU A 19 -22.19 24.15 -24.04
N TYR A 20 -21.42 23.47 -24.89
CA TYR A 20 -21.91 23.05 -26.19
C TYR A 20 -21.89 21.53 -26.20
N ALA A 21 -23.08 20.97 -26.03
CA ALA A 21 -23.40 19.66 -26.56
C ALA A 21 -23.24 19.76 -28.08
N ASP A 22 -22.14 19.23 -28.61
CA ASP A 22 -22.07 18.86 -30.01
C ASP A 22 -22.07 17.34 -30.05
N SER A 23 -23.23 16.81 -30.44
CA SER A 23 -23.49 15.39 -30.62
C SER A 23 -22.72 14.88 -31.83
N ILE A 24 -21.40 14.76 -31.71
CA ILE A 24 -20.64 13.86 -32.57
C ILE A 24 -20.91 12.48 -32.01
N ALA A 25 -21.74 11.72 -32.74
CA ALA A 25 -21.93 10.30 -32.53
C ALA A 25 -20.56 9.64 -32.37
N HIS A 26 -20.13 9.40 -31.13
CA HIS A 26 -19.06 8.46 -30.87
C HIS A 26 -19.54 7.13 -31.46
N PRO A 27 -18.84 6.53 -32.44
CA PRO A 27 -19.13 5.16 -32.78
C PRO A 27 -18.95 4.41 -31.47
N SER A 28 -20.05 3.83 -30.97
CA SER A 28 -20.02 2.82 -29.92
C SER A 28 -19.18 1.68 -30.48
N ALA A 29 -17.86 1.80 -30.33
CA ALA A 29 -16.90 0.81 -30.73
C ALA A 29 -17.13 -0.38 -29.81
N SER A 30 -17.99 -1.29 -30.26
CA SER A 30 -18.07 -2.63 -29.71
C SER A 30 -16.63 -3.15 -29.66
N PRO A 31 -16.09 -3.51 -28.48
CA PRO A 31 -14.70 -3.97 -28.38
C PRO A 31 -14.51 -5.15 -29.34
N THR A 32 -13.55 -5.04 -30.26
CA THR A 32 -13.28 -6.09 -31.22
C THR A 32 -12.70 -7.32 -30.51
N PRO A 33 -12.83 -8.54 -31.07
CA PRO A 33 -12.32 -9.76 -30.44
C PRO A 33 -10.83 -9.72 -30.10
N GLU A 34 -10.04 -8.94 -30.85
CA GLU A 34 -8.60 -8.73 -30.60
C GLU A 34 -8.35 -7.89 -29.35
N THR A 35 -9.13 -6.82 -29.12
CA THR A 35 -9.09 -6.03 -27.87
C THR A 35 -9.45 -6.88 -26.66
N PHE A 36 -10.38 -7.83 -26.81
CA PHE A 36 -10.78 -8.74 -25.73
C PHE A 36 -9.71 -9.81 -25.40
N LYS A 37 -8.97 -10.31 -26.40
CA LYS A 37 -7.84 -11.21 -26.16
C LYS A 37 -6.72 -10.48 -25.42
N GLY A 38 -6.40 -9.24 -25.82
CA GLY A 38 -5.40 -8.41 -25.14
C GLY A 38 -5.75 -8.12 -23.68
N THR A 39 -7.03 -7.86 -23.36
CA THR A 39 -7.45 -7.65 -21.96
C THR A 39 -7.38 -8.92 -21.11
N ILE A 40 -7.59 -10.11 -21.70
CA ILE A 40 -7.39 -11.39 -21.00
C ILE A 40 -5.91 -11.63 -20.68
N GLU A 41 -5.00 -11.35 -21.62
CA GLU A 41 -3.56 -11.51 -21.40
C GLU A 41 -3.03 -10.55 -20.34
N GLN A 42 -3.49 -9.28 -20.36
CA GLN A 42 -3.21 -8.31 -19.31
C GLN A 42 -3.74 -8.76 -17.94
N PHE A 43 -4.95 -9.32 -17.89
CA PHE A 43 -5.51 -9.87 -16.65
C PHE A 43 -4.67 -11.03 -16.10
N LYS A 44 -4.20 -11.96 -16.95
CA LYS A 44 -3.33 -13.06 -16.54
C LYS A 44 -2.01 -12.55 -15.96
N ALA A 45 -1.35 -11.62 -16.66
CA ALA A 45 -0.10 -11.02 -16.18
C ALA A 45 -0.29 -10.29 -14.85
N ALA A 46 -1.35 -9.47 -14.73
CA ALA A 46 -1.68 -8.79 -13.49
C ALA A 46 -1.97 -9.77 -12.34
N ARG A 47 -2.60 -10.92 -12.64
CA ARG A 47 -2.89 -11.96 -11.66
C ARG A 47 -1.62 -12.65 -11.17
N ASP A 48 -0.66 -12.90 -12.04
CA ASP A 48 0.61 -13.52 -11.65
C ASP A 48 1.45 -12.57 -10.80
N ILE A 49 1.49 -11.27 -11.15
CA ILE A 49 2.10 -10.22 -10.31
C ILE A 49 1.42 -10.19 -8.93
N TYR A 50 0.09 -10.16 -8.89
CA TYR A 50 -0.66 -10.16 -7.63
C TYR A 50 -0.31 -11.36 -6.72
N MET A 51 -0.20 -12.56 -7.29
CA MET A 51 0.16 -13.76 -6.52
C MET A 51 1.59 -13.69 -5.98
N GLU A 52 2.52 -13.13 -6.75
CA GLU A 52 3.90 -12.95 -6.31
C GLU A 52 4.01 -11.89 -5.20
N GLU A 53 3.32 -10.76 -5.33
CA GLU A 53 3.26 -9.73 -4.30
C GLU A 53 2.68 -10.27 -2.98
N LEU A 54 1.64 -11.13 -3.05
CA LEU A 54 1.12 -11.81 -1.87
C LEU A 54 2.15 -12.74 -1.22
N ARG A 55 2.91 -13.49 -2.04
CA ARG A 55 3.96 -14.39 -1.57
C ARG A 55 5.07 -13.61 -0.87
N ILE A 56 5.52 -12.51 -1.48
CA ILE A 56 6.55 -11.61 -0.93
C ILE A 56 6.07 -11.01 0.39
N ARG A 57 4.86 -10.45 0.43
CA ARG A 57 4.27 -9.88 1.65
C ARG A 57 4.17 -10.93 2.76
N SER A 58 3.73 -12.14 2.44
CA SER A 58 3.66 -13.24 3.41
C SER A 58 5.03 -13.58 3.99
N GLN A 59 6.08 -13.61 3.17
CA GLN A 59 7.45 -13.82 3.63
C GLN A 59 7.93 -12.67 4.52
N GLN A 60 7.68 -11.42 4.14
CA GLN A 60 8.07 -10.25 4.93
C GLN A 60 7.39 -10.28 6.31
N ILE A 61 6.09 -10.59 6.40
CA ILE A 61 5.37 -10.73 7.68
C ILE A 61 6.01 -11.83 8.54
N LYS A 62 6.37 -12.98 7.95
CA LYS A 62 7.06 -14.05 8.68
C LYS A 62 8.39 -13.57 9.24
N MET A 63 9.18 -12.87 8.43
CA MET A 63 10.47 -12.32 8.86
C MET A 63 10.33 -11.30 9.98
N ILE A 64 9.34 -10.40 9.91
CA ILE A 64 9.03 -9.44 10.97
C ILE A 64 8.72 -10.17 12.29
N ASN A 65 7.90 -11.22 12.23
CA ASN A 65 7.54 -11.98 13.42
C ASN A 65 8.74 -12.75 14.01
N ILE A 66 9.62 -13.29 13.17
CA ILE A 66 10.87 -13.94 13.62
C ILE A 66 11.77 -12.92 14.31
N ALA A 67 11.98 -11.75 13.70
CA ALA A 67 12.80 -10.69 14.27
C ALA A 67 12.25 -10.21 15.63
N PHE A 68 10.93 -10.05 15.74
CA PHE A 68 10.28 -9.70 17.01
C PHE A 68 10.53 -10.76 18.09
N ARG A 69 10.33 -12.05 17.78
CA ARG A 69 10.59 -13.15 18.73
C ARG A 69 12.05 -13.13 19.20
N ASN A 70 12.99 -13.00 18.28
CA ASN A 70 14.42 -12.94 18.58
C ASN A 70 14.77 -11.73 19.47
N ALA A 71 14.15 -10.56 19.23
CA ALA A 71 14.33 -9.37 20.06
C ALA A 71 13.84 -9.58 21.50
N ILE A 72 12.70 -10.26 21.69
CA ILE A 72 12.16 -10.60 23.00
C ILE A 72 13.05 -11.62 23.71
N GLU A 73 13.53 -12.66 23.01
CA GLU A 73 14.44 -13.65 23.57
C GLU A 73 15.76 -13.01 24.01
N LYS A 74 16.37 -12.18 23.15
CA LYS A 74 17.56 -11.40 23.49
C LYS A 74 17.33 -10.52 24.71
N THR A 75 16.22 -9.78 24.76
CA THR A 75 15.88 -8.94 25.91
C THR A 75 15.72 -9.75 27.19
N SER A 76 15.17 -10.96 27.10
CA SER A 76 15.04 -11.89 28.24
C SER A 76 16.40 -12.37 28.72
N MET A 77 17.31 -12.71 27.80
CA MET A 77 18.68 -13.10 28.12
C MET A 77 19.46 -11.95 28.75
N ASP A 78 19.43 -10.77 28.13
CA ASP A 78 20.08 -9.56 28.63
C ASP A 78 19.59 -9.19 30.04
N TYR A 79 18.27 -9.31 30.29
CA TYR A 79 17.70 -9.10 31.61
C TYR A 79 18.23 -10.08 32.66
N ARG A 80 18.30 -11.38 32.34
CA ARG A 80 18.83 -12.40 33.28
C ARG A 80 20.29 -12.10 33.61
N ASN A 81 21.10 -11.81 32.59
CA ASN A 81 22.51 -11.49 32.73
C ASN A 81 22.71 -10.22 33.57
N ALA A 82 21.97 -9.16 33.28
CA ALA A 82 22.06 -7.90 34.01
C ALA A 82 21.57 -8.01 35.46
N MET A 83 20.50 -8.79 35.71
CA MET A 83 20.02 -9.07 37.07
C MET A 83 21.01 -9.89 37.91
N ALA A 84 21.77 -10.79 37.29
CA ALA A 84 22.82 -11.54 37.98
C ALA A 84 23.99 -10.64 38.42
N LEU A 85 24.22 -9.52 37.72
CA LEU A 85 25.27 -8.55 38.03
C LEU A 85 24.81 -7.43 38.98
N ALA A 86 23.50 -7.19 39.09
CA ALA A 86 22.94 -6.13 39.93
C ALA A 86 23.10 -6.45 41.43
N LYS A 87 23.78 -5.58 42.16
CA LYS A 87 24.14 -5.77 43.59
C LYS A 87 23.20 -5.05 44.56
N ASN A 88 22.41 -4.09 44.09
CA ASN A 88 21.52 -3.28 44.94
C ASN A 88 20.14 -3.06 44.28
N LEU A 89 19.20 -2.53 45.06
CA LEU A 89 17.79 -2.36 44.64
C LEU A 89 17.66 -1.39 43.46
N ASP A 90 18.43 -0.31 43.44
CA ASP A 90 18.38 0.69 42.38
C ASP A 90 18.81 0.09 41.04
N GLN A 91 19.91 -0.67 41.03
CA GLN A 91 20.36 -1.40 39.83
C GLN A 91 19.32 -2.41 39.35
N ARG A 92 18.70 -3.15 40.25
CA ARG A 92 17.62 -4.10 39.89
C ARG A 92 16.42 -3.38 39.27
N THR A 93 16.03 -2.25 39.85
CA THR A 93 14.93 -1.43 39.34
C THR A 93 15.25 -0.86 37.96
N LEU A 94 16.50 -0.41 37.76
CA LEU A 94 16.99 0.03 36.45
C LEU A 94 16.97 -1.09 35.42
N VAL A 95 17.45 -2.29 35.75
CA VAL A 95 17.42 -3.44 34.84
C VAL A 95 15.98 -3.83 34.48
N ALA A 96 15.05 -3.77 35.44
CA ALA A 96 13.63 -4.01 35.19
C ALA A 96 13.01 -2.93 34.29
N SER A 97 13.34 -1.66 34.48
CA SER A 97 12.86 -0.58 33.60
C SER A 97 13.44 -0.68 32.19
N GLN A 98 14.73 -1.04 32.06
CA GLN A 98 15.37 -1.30 30.76
C GLN A 98 14.69 -2.45 30.01
N ARG A 99 14.33 -3.55 30.69
CA ARG A 99 13.56 -4.63 30.06
C ARG A 99 12.23 -4.14 29.52
N LYS A 100 11.48 -3.36 30.30
CA LYS A 100 10.19 -2.80 29.86
C LYS A 100 10.37 -1.89 28.64
N ALA A 101 11.38 -1.02 28.66
CA ALA A 101 11.71 -0.14 27.54
C ALA A 101 12.10 -0.92 26.28
N ALA A 102 12.94 -1.95 26.40
CA ALA A 102 13.36 -2.79 25.28
C ALA A 102 12.17 -3.56 24.66
N VAL A 103 11.27 -4.09 25.49
CA VAL A 103 10.04 -4.75 25.01
C VAL A 103 9.13 -3.75 24.28
N ALA A 104 8.94 -2.56 24.84
CA ALA A 104 8.14 -1.51 24.19
C ALA A 104 8.75 -1.10 22.84
N ALA A 105 10.08 -0.92 22.78
CA ALA A 105 10.79 -0.64 21.53
C ALA A 105 10.62 -1.76 20.50
N ALA A 106 10.67 -3.03 20.91
CA ALA A 106 10.46 -4.16 20.02
C ALA A 106 9.03 -4.20 19.46
N ILE A 107 8.01 -3.84 20.26
CA ILE A 107 6.61 -3.72 19.82
C ILE A 107 6.49 -2.61 18.77
N VAL A 108 6.98 -1.41 19.08
CA VAL A 108 6.95 -0.26 18.15
C VAL A 108 7.68 -0.60 16.84
N ALA A 109 8.85 -1.24 16.93
CA ALA A 109 9.59 -1.69 15.76
C ALA A 109 8.78 -2.68 14.91
N ARG A 110 8.12 -3.66 15.53
CA ARG A 110 7.24 -4.61 14.81
C ARG A 110 6.09 -3.89 14.13
N ASP A 111 5.39 -3.00 14.83
CA ASP A 111 4.24 -2.29 14.30
C ASP A 111 4.64 -1.36 13.15
N SER A 112 5.76 -0.64 13.29
CA SER A 112 6.33 0.18 12.22
C SER A 112 6.73 -0.65 10.99
N ALA A 113 7.30 -1.85 11.20
CA ALA A 113 7.68 -2.74 10.12
C ALA A 113 6.47 -3.32 9.38
N ILE A 114 5.38 -3.64 10.10
CA ILE A 114 4.11 -4.06 9.50
C ILE A 114 3.50 -2.90 8.71
N ALA A 115 3.49 -1.68 9.26
CA ALA A 115 3.01 -0.49 8.57
C ALA A 115 3.81 -0.19 7.29
N ALA A 116 5.12 -0.42 7.31
CA ALA A 116 6.00 -0.25 6.15
C ALA A 116 5.71 -1.23 5.00
N LEU A 117 5.00 -2.35 5.24
CA LEU A 117 4.52 -3.24 4.18
C LEU A 117 3.43 -2.59 3.31
N GLY A 118 2.82 -1.49 3.76
CA GLY A 118 1.77 -0.79 3.03
C GLY A 118 0.46 -1.59 2.95
N ALA A 119 -0.43 -1.14 2.07
CA ALA A 119 -1.73 -1.78 1.84
C ALA A 119 -1.57 -3.22 1.31
N GLU A 120 -2.56 -4.06 1.58
CA GLU A 120 -2.60 -5.40 1.01
C GLU A 120 -2.75 -5.32 -0.52
N PRO A 121 -2.06 -6.18 -1.30
CA PRO A 121 -2.25 -6.28 -2.73
C PRO A 121 -3.73 -6.43 -3.07
N THR A 122 -4.21 -5.71 -4.08
CA THR A 122 -5.61 -5.79 -4.52
C THR A 122 -5.74 -6.76 -5.69
N PRO A 123 -6.78 -7.61 -5.72
CA PRO A 123 -7.02 -8.50 -6.84
C PRO A 123 -7.21 -7.73 -8.15
N PRO A 124 -6.64 -8.19 -9.28
CA PRO A 124 -6.89 -7.57 -10.58
C PRO A 124 -8.38 -7.66 -10.95
N PRO A 125 -8.95 -6.59 -11.53
CA PRO A 125 -10.35 -6.59 -11.97
C PRO A 125 -10.53 -7.56 -13.14
N GLU A 126 -11.54 -8.44 -13.06
CA GLU A 126 -11.83 -9.38 -14.13
C GLU A 126 -12.35 -8.66 -15.39
N PRO A 127 -11.92 -9.07 -16.60
CA PRO A 127 -12.43 -8.51 -17.84
C PRO A 127 -13.93 -8.85 -17.99
N GLN A 128 -14.78 -7.82 -18.07
CA GLN A 128 -16.22 -7.99 -18.25
C GLN A 128 -16.50 -8.73 -19.57
N LYS A 129 -17.09 -9.92 -19.46
CA LYS A 129 -17.56 -10.68 -20.64
C LYS A 129 -18.61 -9.84 -21.36
N MET A 130 -18.43 -9.64 -22.67
CA MET A 130 -19.43 -9.00 -23.52
C MET A 130 -20.75 -9.76 -23.38
N LYS A 131 -21.75 -9.17 -22.72
CA LYS A 131 -23.12 -9.70 -22.77
C LYS A 131 -23.59 -9.57 -24.21
N LYS A 132 -23.75 -10.69 -24.92
CA LYS A 132 -24.39 -10.72 -26.23
C LYS A 132 -25.74 -9.99 -26.11
N ALA A 133 -25.95 -8.98 -26.94
CA ALA A 133 -27.23 -8.28 -27.02
C ALA A 133 -28.36 -9.29 -27.32
N PRO A 134 -29.56 -9.15 -26.73
CA PRO A 134 -30.69 -10.02 -27.03
C PRO A 134 -31.12 -9.79 -28.48
N GLY A 135 -30.71 -10.70 -29.37
CA GLY A 135 -31.16 -10.71 -30.76
C GLY A 135 -32.66 -10.98 -30.82
N LYS A 136 -33.40 -9.98 -31.33
CA LYS A 136 -34.82 -10.01 -31.72
C LYS A 136 -35.38 -11.41 -32.00
N SER A 137 -36.42 -11.81 -31.27
CA SER A 137 -37.31 -12.88 -31.71
C SER A 137 -37.93 -12.47 -33.04
N LYS A 138 -37.76 -13.31 -34.07
CA LYS A 138 -38.40 -13.14 -35.37
C LYS A 138 -39.66 -13.98 -35.33
N ASN A 139 -40.81 -13.34 -35.10
CA ASN A 139 -42.11 -13.95 -35.35
C ASN A 139 -42.21 -14.30 -36.84
N ARG A 140 -42.53 -15.56 -37.14
CA ARG A 140 -43.19 -15.97 -38.38
C ARG A 140 -44.06 -17.18 -38.10
#